data_AF-A0A948V9Y5-F1
#
_entry.id   AF-A0A948V9Y5-F1
#
_cell.length_a   1.000
_cell.length_b   1.000
_cell.length_c   1.000
_cell.angle_alpha   90.00
_cell.angle_beta   90.00
_cell.angle_gamma   90.00
#
_symmetry.space_group_name_H-M   'P 1'
#
loop_
_entity.id
_entity.type
_entity.pdbx_description
1 polymer ?
#
loop_
_entity_poly.entity_id
_entity_poly.type
_entity_poly.pdbx_seq_one_letter_code
_entity_poly.pdbx_strand_id
1 'polypeptide(L)'
;MSSGPRLLSILALIGLSVLFLAPACAGSPQEELDSLVSPGEQAILLEILGRIDPPQRIRDLARYGRRQSDLGGGFYGILPDQLADGEAIPVPTDADSRLAAALHLARQRRDNLDALARFNPEFVTGFTGRPLIQFLAEVEGMGVGSPADRPDLHLHLDTSALDGFLEALLDDGEITEQEASELAALPGNQAMLQHRRELGYVPEPLPDTGSLAAMIRLAGSTDPLDQLWCWLNPQNAFDYADLAWHVQEYRDLVLQLDENRNGLTGFVLDRIGRFTPPDVSLDATFALTVGWAIRGWVTPEMAGLNIEQVKDDWRFLLGTMIEETYHRLQLELIPSPEGRSVSDFSGLVAVATGAPRYDRFYEILTYTVAEGAANQVRGRFAAADLSAKAAGGAELLDRFVHDVVLAGAIDEADPLLNEGLKGNGPLYGLGWELAGLVIEADGPRAMGELQRKGPVAFVKRGDGISRLAGEPLLSPAVTAALDTLQTLLLSR
;
A
#
# COMPACT_ATOMS: atom_id res chain seq x y z
N MET A 1 -15.86 34.40 -44.79
CA MET A 1 -17.12 34.74 -44.09
C MET A 1 -18.26 34.09 -44.86
N SER A 2 -18.76 32.96 -44.38
CA SER A 2 -19.85 32.20 -45.01
C SER A 2 -20.93 31.96 -43.96
N SER A 3 -22.12 32.45 -44.31
CA SER A 3 -23.42 32.34 -43.66
C SER A 3 -24.03 30.93 -43.82
N GLY A 4 -24.73 30.44 -42.78
CA GLY A 4 -25.37 29.10 -42.66
C GLY A 4 -26.44 28.73 -43.70
N PRO A 5 -27.30 27.68 -43.53
CA PRO A 5 -28.22 27.52 -42.37
C PRO A 5 -28.68 26.09 -41.94
N ARG A 6 -29.32 26.04 -40.75
CA ARG A 6 -30.54 25.31 -40.29
C ARG A 6 -30.75 23.79 -40.45
N LEU A 7 -30.93 23.18 -39.27
CA LEU A 7 -31.90 22.15 -38.85
C LEU A 7 -33.10 21.85 -39.78
N LEU A 8 -33.35 20.55 -40.01
CA LEU A 8 -34.69 19.95 -40.08
C LEU A 8 -34.64 18.40 -39.91
N SER A 9 -35.28 17.97 -38.81
CA SER A 9 -36.04 16.73 -38.51
C SER A 9 -35.94 15.48 -39.40
N ILE A 10 -35.61 14.32 -38.79
CA ILE A 10 -36.26 13.03 -39.08
C ILE A 10 -36.54 12.28 -37.76
N LEU A 11 -37.83 12.15 -37.46
CA LEU A 11 -38.42 11.16 -36.56
C LEU A 11 -38.45 9.80 -37.28
N ALA A 12 -38.00 8.74 -36.60
CA ALA A 12 -38.39 7.37 -36.92
C ALA A 12 -38.77 6.65 -35.62
N LEU A 13 -40.05 6.26 -35.57
CA LEU A 13 -40.70 5.51 -34.51
C LEU A 13 -40.00 4.17 -34.27
N ILE A 14 -39.57 3.92 -33.03
CA ILE A 14 -39.47 2.57 -32.48
C ILE A 14 -40.55 2.48 -31.40
N GLY A 15 -41.63 1.77 -31.72
CA GLY A 15 -42.64 1.38 -30.76
C GLY A 15 -42.03 0.36 -29.79
N LEU A 16 -41.53 0.84 -28.65
CA LEU A 16 -41.21 -0.02 -27.53
C LEU A 16 -42.53 -0.38 -26.83
N SER A 17 -42.94 -1.63 -27.03
CA SER A 17 -43.96 -2.25 -26.18
C SER A 17 -43.40 -2.32 -24.77
N VAL A 18 -43.88 -1.44 -23.89
CA VAL A 18 -43.68 -1.53 -22.45
C VAL A 18 -44.43 -2.77 -21.98
N LEU A 19 -43.75 -3.92 -22.03
CA LEU A 19 -44.10 -5.09 -21.24
C LEU A 19 -44.00 -4.67 -19.79
N PHE A 20 -45.14 -4.63 -19.10
CA PHE A 20 -45.20 -4.65 -17.65
C PHE A 20 -44.46 -5.91 -17.17
N LEU A 21 -43.17 -5.76 -16.87
CA LEU A 21 -42.46 -6.69 -16.01
C LEU A 21 -43.21 -6.65 -14.68
N ALA A 22 -43.93 -7.73 -14.39
CA ALA A 22 -44.46 -7.97 -13.05
C ALA A 22 -43.29 -7.79 -12.06
N PRO A 23 -43.50 -7.17 -10.89
CA PRO A 23 -42.47 -7.11 -9.87
C PRO A 23 -42.00 -8.55 -9.63
N ALA A 24 -40.71 -8.80 -9.89
CA ALA A 24 -40.08 -10.05 -9.48
C ALA A 24 -40.50 -10.27 -8.02
N CYS A 25 -41.10 -11.42 -7.72
CA CYS A 25 -41.55 -11.75 -6.37
C CYS A 25 -40.42 -11.42 -5.40
N ALA A 26 -40.55 -10.31 -4.67
CA ALA A 26 -39.57 -9.93 -3.68
C ALA A 26 -39.60 -11.06 -2.64
N GLY A 27 -38.47 -11.75 -2.49
CA GLY A 27 -38.32 -12.75 -1.44
C GLY A 27 -38.67 -12.14 -0.08
N SER A 28 -38.95 -12.99 0.89
CA SER A 28 -39.10 -12.54 2.28
C SER A 28 -37.83 -11.80 2.75
N PRO A 29 -37.92 -10.86 3.73
CA PRO A 29 -36.74 -10.20 4.27
C PRO A 29 -35.65 -11.16 4.77
N GLN A 30 -36.05 -12.34 5.24
CA GLN A 30 -35.14 -13.41 5.63
C GLN A 30 -34.38 -13.99 4.43
N GLU A 31 -35.08 -14.34 3.35
CA GLU A 31 -34.44 -14.86 2.12
C GLU A 31 -33.47 -13.84 1.52
N GLU A 32 -33.79 -12.55 1.62
CA GLU A 32 -32.87 -11.50 1.17
C GLU A 32 -31.63 -11.43 2.07
N LEU A 33 -31.80 -11.44 3.40
CA LEU A 33 -30.67 -11.43 4.33
C LEU A 33 -29.76 -12.65 4.12
N ASP A 34 -30.35 -13.83 3.93
CA ASP A 34 -29.63 -15.08 3.64
C ASP A 34 -28.82 -15.01 2.33
N SER A 35 -29.22 -14.16 1.39
CA SER A 35 -28.48 -13.92 0.15
C SER A 35 -27.30 -12.95 0.32
N LEU A 36 -27.31 -12.13 1.37
CA LEU A 36 -26.32 -11.08 1.59
C LEU A 36 -25.20 -11.51 2.53
N VAL A 37 -25.50 -12.33 3.54
CA VAL A 37 -24.57 -12.72 4.61
C VAL A 37 -24.66 -14.23 4.88
N SER A 38 -23.57 -14.82 5.36
CA SER A 38 -23.58 -16.24 5.73
C SER A 38 -24.44 -16.51 6.97
N PRO A 39 -24.93 -17.75 7.19
CA PRO A 39 -25.72 -18.08 8.39
C PRO A 39 -24.99 -17.79 9.71
N GLY A 40 -23.66 -17.97 9.75
CA GLY A 40 -22.85 -17.66 10.92
C GLY A 40 -22.80 -16.16 11.20
N GLU A 41 -22.52 -15.36 10.18
CA GLU A 41 -22.53 -13.89 10.29
C GLU A 41 -23.92 -13.36 10.67
N GLN A 42 -24.99 -13.94 10.13
CA GLN A 42 -26.36 -13.56 10.47
C GLN A 42 -26.66 -13.78 11.95
N ALA A 43 -26.28 -14.93 12.51
CA ALA A 43 -26.49 -15.23 13.92
C ALA A 43 -25.76 -14.22 14.82
N ILE A 44 -24.51 -13.92 14.50
CA ILE A 44 -23.68 -12.92 15.19
C ILE A 44 -24.31 -11.52 15.09
N LEU A 45 -24.73 -11.10 13.89
CA LEU A 45 -25.34 -9.80 13.66
C LEU A 45 -26.63 -9.62 14.47
N LEU A 46 -27.51 -10.62 14.47
CA LEU A 46 -28.76 -10.61 15.24
C LEU A 46 -28.50 -10.63 16.75
N GLU A 47 -27.44 -11.32 17.20
CA GLU A 47 -27.02 -11.31 18.60
C GLU A 47 -26.53 -9.91 19.02
N ILE A 48 -25.63 -9.29 18.25
CA ILE A 48 -25.12 -7.93 18.51
C ILE A 48 -26.28 -6.93 18.58
N LEU A 49 -27.17 -6.94 17.58
CA LEU A 49 -28.35 -6.07 17.56
C LEU A 49 -29.26 -6.27 18.78
N GLY A 50 -29.36 -7.49 19.29
CA GLY A 50 -30.13 -7.82 20.48
C GLY A 50 -29.54 -7.30 21.80
N ARG A 51 -28.24 -6.94 21.81
CA ARG A 51 -27.52 -6.41 22.98
C ARG A 51 -27.53 -4.87 23.05
N ILE A 52 -28.01 -4.17 22.02
CA ILE A 52 -28.07 -2.71 22.01
C ILE A 52 -29.10 -2.20 23.02
N ASP A 53 -28.64 -1.51 24.06
CA ASP A 53 -29.49 -0.91 25.09
C ASP A 53 -29.10 0.56 25.36
N PRO A 54 -30.05 1.53 25.23
CA PRO A 54 -31.38 1.37 24.62
C PRO A 54 -31.29 1.12 23.10
N PRO A 55 -32.24 0.40 22.48
CA PRO A 55 -32.20 0.07 21.04
C PRO A 55 -32.02 1.28 20.11
N GLN A 56 -32.48 2.46 20.52
CA GLN A 56 -32.35 3.71 19.75
C GLN A 56 -30.89 4.13 19.52
N ARG A 57 -29.95 3.65 20.34
CA ARG A 57 -28.51 3.87 20.17
C ARG A 57 -27.97 3.40 18.83
N ILE A 58 -28.65 2.48 18.13
CA ILE A 58 -28.21 2.03 16.79
C ILE A 58 -28.00 3.19 15.81
N ARG A 59 -28.75 4.29 15.98
CA ARG A 59 -28.64 5.50 15.15
C ARG A 59 -27.33 6.25 15.35
N ASP A 60 -26.64 6.04 16.46
CA ASP A 60 -25.34 6.63 16.72
C ASP A 60 -24.24 6.08 15.79
N LEU A 61 -24.46 4.94 15.12
CA LEU A 61 -23.54 4.41 14.09
C LEU A 61 -23.23 5.45 12.99
N ALA A 62 -24.18 6.31 12.64
CA ALA A 62 -23.99 7.41 11.67
C ALA A 62 -22.96 8.46 12.12
N ARG A 63 -22.51 8.42 13.39
CA ARG A 63 -21.47 9.31 13.93
C ARG A 63 -20.08 8.69 13.88
N TYR A 64 -19.97 7.37 13.70
CA TYR A 64 -18.69 6.67 13.74
C TYR A 64 -17.77 7.05 12.59
N GLY A 65 -18.30 7.21 11.39
CA GLY A 65 -17.51 7.68 10.24
C GLY A 65 -16.88 9.05 10.47
N ARG A 66 -17.62 9.97 11.12
CA ARG A 66 -17.08 11.28 11.53
C ARG A 66 -16.02 11.13 12.61
N ARG A 67 -16.28 10.35 13.67
CA ARG A 67 -15.30 10.07 14.73
C ARG A 67 -13.99 9.50 14.18
N GLN A 68 -14.06 8.51 13.29
CA GLN A 68 -12.88 7.94 12.64
C GLN A 68 -12.14 8.99 11.76
N SER A 69 -12.89 9.84 11.05
CA SER A 69 -12.30 10.93 10.27
C SER A 69 -11.60 11.97 11.14
N ASP A 70 -12.20 12.34 12.28
CA ASP A 70 -11.62 13.27 13.26
C ASP A 70 -10.32 12.73 13.88
N LEU A 71 -10.16 11.40 13.93
CA LEU A 71 -8.95 10.70 14.39
C LEU A 71 -7.91 10.47 13.27
N GLY A 72 -8.18 10.92 12.05
CA GLY A 72 -7.26 10.78 10.91
C GLY A 72 -7.28 9.42 10.21
N GLY A 73 -8.28 8.60 10.51
CA GLY A 73 -8.58 7.34 9.82
C GLY A 73 -9.69 7.47 8.78
N GLY A 74 -10.04 8.68 8.35
CA GLY A 74 -11.14 8.92 7.42
C GLY A 74 -10.89 8.35 6.03
N PHE A 75 -11.96 8.15 5.24
CA PHE A 75 -11.84 7.66 3.86
C PHE A 75 -11.59 8.78 2.84
N TYR A 76 -11.72 10.05 3.24
CA TYR A 76 -11.48 11.25 2.43
C TYR A 76 -12.09 11.22 1.01
N GLY A 77 -13.32 10.69 0.89
CA GLY A 77 -14.03 10.57 -0.38
C GLY A 77 -13.58 9.42 -1.28
N ILE A 78 -12.62 8.59 -0.85
CA ILE A 78 -12.26 7.34 -1.52
C ILE A 78 -13.41 6.34 -1.39
N LEU A 79 -13.96 6.17 -0.19
CA LEU A 79 -15.18 5.39 0.04
C LEU A 79 -16.37 6.32 0.28
N PRO A 80 -17.60 5.94 -0.14
CA PRO A 80 -18.80 6.68 0.19
C PRO A 80 -19.05 6.69 1.71
N ASP A 81 -19.81 7.68 2.18
CA ASP A 81 -20.27 7.70 3.57
C ASP A 81 -21.08 6.44 3.86
N GLN A 82 -20.59 5.62 4.80
CA GLN A 82 -21.19 4.32 5.08
C GLN A 82 -22.59 4.45 5.71
N LEU A 83 -22.87 5.48 6.50
CA LEU A 83 -24.18 5.63 7.17
C LEU A 83 -24.53 7.12 7.28
N ALA A 84 -24.85 7.75 6.16
CA ALA A 84 -25.11 9.19 6.12
C ALA A 84 -26.37 9.62 6.91
N ASP A 85 -27.41 8.78 6.95
CA ASP A 85 -28.66 9.03 7.67
C ASP A 85 -28.94 7.96 8.73
N GLY A 86 -28.58 8.27 9.99
CA GLY A 86 -28.84 7.39 11.12
C GLY A 86 -30.33 7.17 11.41
N GLU A 87 -31.21 8.08 10.99
CA GLU A 87 -32.66 7.92 11.18
C GLU A 87 -33.27 6.87 10.23
N ALA A 88 -32.57 6.55 9.14
CA ALA A 88 -32.96 5.50 8.21
C ALA A 88 -32.73 4.07 8.75
N ILE A 89 -31.92 3.91 9.81
CA ILE A 89 -31.62 2.61 10.41
C ILE A 89 -32.82 2.16 11.29
N PRO A 90 -33.45 1.01 11.00
CA PRO A 90 -34.54 0.48 11.83
C PRO A 90 -34.08 0.25 13.28
N VAL A 91 -34.92 0.61 14.24
CA VAL A 91 -34.63 0.44 15.68
C VAL A 91 -35.01 -1.00 16.09
N PRO A 92 -34.09 -1.83 16.61
CA PRO A 92 -34.33 -3.26 16.83
C PRO A 92 -35.08 -3.54 18.15
N THR A 93 -36.33 -3.10 18.28
CA THR A 93 -37.13 -3.26 19.51
C THR A 93 -37.74 -4.66 19.70
N ASP A 94 -37.86 -5.43 18.63
CA ASP A 94 -38.45 -6.78 18.58
C ASP A 94 -37.79 -7.61 17.47
N ALA A 95 -38.25 -8.85 17.26
CA ALA A 95 -37.65 -9.75 16.27
C ALA A 95 -37.76 -9.24 14.83
N ASP A 96 -38.91 -8.67 14.44
CA ASP A 96 -39.16 -8.19 13.08
C ASP A 96 -38.32 -6.94 12.78
N SER A 97 -38.30 -5.98 13.70
CA SER A 97 -37.48 -4.77 13.59
C SER A 97 -35.98 -5.06 13.68
N ARG A 98 -35.58 -6.09 14.43
CA ARG A 98 -34.18 -6.58 14.45
C ARG A 98 -33.78 -7.19 13.11
N LEU A 99 -34.65 -8.00 12.50
CA LEU A 99 -34.42 -8.53 11.15
C LEU A 99 -34.32 -7.40 10.13
N ALA A 100 -35.18 -6.39 10.23
CA ALA A 100 -35.13 -5.21 9.36
C ALA A 100 -33.82 -4.42 9.54
N ALA A 101 -33.34 -4.23 10.77
CA ALA A 101 -32.06 -3.59 11.05
C ALA A 101 -30.88 -4.41 10.49
N ALA A 102 -30.89 -5.73 10.69
CA ALA A 102 -29.88 -6.63 10.14
C ALA A 102 -29.82 -6.56 8.60
N LEU A 103 -30.98 -6.58 7.94
CA LEU A 103 -31.06 -6.44 6.48
C LEU A 103 -30.55 -5.07 5.99
N HIS A 104 -30.88 -3.99 6.70
CA HIS A 104 -30.37 -2.65 6.38
C HIS A 104 -28.83 -2.62 6.45
N LEU A 105 -28.24 -3.11 7.55
CA LEU A 105 -26.80 -3.13 7.73
C LEU A 105 -26.10 -4.08 6.75
N ALA A 106 -26.70 -5.21 6.39
CA ALA A 106 -26.17 -6.14 5.40
C ALA A 106 -26.10 -5.54 3.99
N ARG A 107 -27.12 -4.78 3.58
CA ARG A 107 -27.08 -4.01 2.34
C ARG A 107 -25.96 -2.98 2.38
N GLN A 108 -25.83 -2.26 3.50
CA GLN A 108 -24.75 -1.27 3.64
C GLN A 108 -23.35 -1.90 3.59
N ARG A 109 -23.13 -3.05 4.25
CA ARG A 109 -21.88 -3.80 4.17
C ARG A 109 -21.59 -4.22 2.72
N ARG A 110 -22.59 -4.70 1.97
CA ARG A 110 -22.44 -5.01 0.55
C ARG A 110 -21.98 -3.79 -0.25
N ASP A 111 -22.64 -2.65 -0.08
CA ASP A 111 -22.30 -1.41 -0.76
C ASP A 111 -20.86 -0.94 -0.41
N ASN A 112 -20.46 -1.10 0.85
CA ASN A 112 -19.10 -0.79 1.30
C ASN A 112 -18.06 -1.70 0.64
N LEU A 113 -18.31 -3.02 0.60
CA LEU A 113 -17.40 -3.99 -0.03
C LEU A 113 -17.31 -3.79 -1.55
N ASP A 114 -18.42 -3.47 -2.20
CA ASP A 114 -18.44 -3.16 -3.64
C ASP A 114 -17.68 -1.85 -3.94
N ALA A 115 -17.82 -0.83 -3.07
CA ALA A 115 -17.04 0.39 -3.17
C ALA A 115 -15.54 0.12 -2.96
N LEU A 116 -15.18 -0.67 -1.95
CA LEU A 116 -13.79 -1.05 -1.68
C LEU A 116 -13.18 -1.79 -2.86
N ALA A 117 -13.86 -2.79 -3.41
CA ALA A 117 -13.41 -3.53 -4.59
C ALA A 117 -13.22 -2.63 -5.83
N ARG A 118 -14.01 -1.55 -5.95
CA ARG A 118 -13.87 -0.58 -7.03
C ARG A 118 -12.69 0.36 -6.85
N PHE A 119 -12.47 0.86 -5.63
CA PHE A 119 -11.49 1.92 -5.35
C PHE A 119 -10.12 1.40 -4.93
N ASN A 120 -10.08 0.22 -4.31
CA ASN A 120 -8.87 -0.50 -3.95
C ASN A 120 -9.03 -1.98 -4.35
N PRO A 121 -9.01 -2.30 -5.67
CA PRO A 121 -9.22 -3.66 -6.17
C PRO A 121 -8.15 -4.66 -5.72
N GLU A 122 -7.04 -4.17 -5.17
CA GLU A 122 -5.94 -4.99 -4.64
C GLU A 122 -6.09 -5.27 -3.14
N PHE A 123 -7.06 -4.66 -2.44
CA PHE A 123 -7.34 -5.00 -1.05
C PHE A 123 -7.87 -6.43 -0.97
N VAL A 124 -7.12 -7.30 -0.28
CA VAL A 124 -7.53 -8.69 -0.10
C VAL A 124 -8.64 -8.73 0.97
N THR A 125 -9.86 -9.11 0.59
CA THR A 125 -11.00 -9.14 1.53
C THR A 125 -11.14 -10.44 2.33
N GLY A 126 -10.32 -11.45 2.07
CA GLY A 126 -10.38 -12.73 2.78
C GLY A 126 -9.13 -13.57 2.60
N PHE A 127 -8.93 -14.53 3.49
CA PHE A 127 -7.79 -15.43 3.47
C PHE A 127 -7.92 -16.49 2.38
N THR A 128 -6.80 -16.84 1.74
CA THR A 128 -6.71 -17.92 0.75
C THR A 128 -6.67 -19.31 1.40
N GLY A 129 -6.32 -19.39 2.68
CA GLY A 129 -6.12 -20.62 3.44
C GLY A 129 -4.85 -21.38 3.04
N ARG A 130 -3.91 -20.73 2.35
CA ARG A 130 -2.71 -21.38 1.83
C ARG A 130 -1.65 -21.49 2.94
N PRO A 131 -1.07 -22.67 3.21
CA PRO A 131 0.01 -22.77 4.19
C PRO A 131 1.32 -22.13 3.71
N LEU A 132 1.97 -21.33 4.56
CA LEU A 132 3.25 -20.67 4.26
C LEU A 132 4.36 -21.68 3.90
N ILE A 133 4.46 -22.79 4.64
CA ILE A 133 5.46 -23.83 4.38
C ILE A 133 5.36 -24.43 2.96
N GLN A 134 4.13 -24.55 2.42
CA GLN A 134 3.94 -25.03 1.06
C GLN A 134 4.42 -24.00 0.04
N PHE A 135 4.10 -22.73 0.27
CA PHE A 135 4.61 -21.64 -0.56
C PHE A 135 6.13 -21.55 -0.55
N LEU A 136 6.79 -21.65 0.62
CA LEU A 136 8.25 -21.63 0.73
C LEU A 136 8.89 -22.81 -0.02
N ALA A 137 8.34 -24.01 0.09
CA ALA A 137 8.84 -25.18 -0.63
C ALA A 137 8.76 -25.01 -2.17
N GLU A 138 7.68 -24.39 -2.68
CA GLU A 138 7.58 -24.05 -4.10
C GLU A 138 8.64 -23.02 -4.51
N VAL A 139 8.85 -22.02 -3.66
CA VAL A 139 9.79 -20.93 -3.89
C VAL A 139 11.24 -21.44 -3.92
N GLU A 140 11.60 -22.36 -3.01
CA GLU A 140 12.91 -23.04 -2.94
C GLU A 140 13.14 -23.96 -4.14
N GLY A 141 12.12 -24.76 -4.52
CA GLY A 141 12.19 -25.66 -5.68
C GLY A 141 12.47 -24.96 -7.00
N MET A 142 12.30 -23.64 -7.06
CA MET A 142 12.62 -22.81 -8.22
C MET A 142 14.11 -22.41 -8.31
N GLY A 143 14.99 -23.00 -7.52
CA GLY A 143 16.44 -22.87 -7.68
C GLY A 143 17.00 -21.53 -7.23
N VAL A 144 16.38 -20.92 -6.22
CA VAL A 144 17.00 -19.80 -5.50
C VAL A 144 18.22 -20.40 -4.78
N GLY A 145 19.41 -20.12 -5.32
CA GLY A 145 20.68 -20.76 -4.92
C GLY A 145 20.96 -20.77 -3.42
N SER A 146 21.98 -21.54 -3.03
CA SER A 146 22.45 -21.60 -1.63
C SER A 146 22.59 -20.20 -1.05
N PRO A 147 22.24 -19.99 0.23
CA PRO A 147 22.28 -18.68 0.87
C PRO A 147 23.58 -17.96 0.54
N ALA A 148 23.50 -16.73 0.03
CA ALA A 148 24.64 -15.86 -0.08
C ALA A 148 25.32 -15.84 1.30
N ASP A 149 26.58 -16.25 1.37
CA ASP A 149 27.37 -16.25 2.60
C ASP A 149 27.65 -14.80 3.01
N ARG A 150 26.65 -14.19 3.64
CA ARG A 150 26.55 -12.78 4.01
C ARG A 150 26.18 -12.66 5.48
N PRO A 151 27.10 -13.03 6.41
CA PRO A 151 26.86 -12.93 7.84
C PRO A 151 26.69 -11.48 8.33
N ASP A 152 26.94 -10.51 7.46
CA ASP A 152 26.81 -9.07 7.65
C ASP A 152 25.41 -8.51 7.33
N LEU A 153 24.49 -9.36 6.85
CA LEU A 153 23.11 -9.01 6.59
C LEU A 153 22.18 -9.71 7.58
N HIS A 154 21.40 -8.93 8.33
CA HIS A 154 20.45 -9.38 9.33
C HIS A 154 19.08 -8.76 9.06
N LEU A 155 18.05 -9.59 9.21
CA LEU A 155 16.66 -9.18 9.07
C LEU A 155 15.84 -9.78 10.20
N HIS A 156 15.28 -8.92 11.03
CA HIS A 156 14.35 -9.26 12.09
C HIS A 156 12.93 -9.10 11.57
N LEU A 157 12.08 -10.10 11.80
CA LEU A 157 10.64 -9.96 11.58
C LEU A 157 9.99 -9.46 12.88
N ASP A 158 9.12 -8.47 12.83
CA ASP A 158 8.38 -7.99 14.00
C ASP A 158 6.87 -8.18 13.77
N THR A 159 6.25 -9.02 14.59
CA THR A 159 4.81 -9.31 14.58
C THR A 159 4.09 -8.75 15.81
N SER A 160 4.79 -7.99 16.66
CA SER A 160 4.32 -7.58 17.99
C SER A 160 3.00 -6.82 17.98
N ALA A 161 2.72 -6.03 16.95
CA ALA A 161 1.45 -5.32 16.80
C ALA A 161 0.27 -6.27 16.59
N LEU A 162 0.48 -7.36 15.84
CA LEU A 162 -0.53 -8.39 15.59
C LEU A 162 -0.69 -9.26 16.83
N ASP A 163 0.42 -9.78 17.36
CA ASP A 163 0.43 -10.64 18.55
C ASP A 163 -0.27 -9.96 19.72
N GLY A 164 0.13 -8.73 20.05
CA GLY A 164 -0.44 -8.03 21.19
C GLY A 164 -1.92 -7.68 21.01
N PHE A 165 -2.38 -7.37 19.79
CA PHE A 165 -3.81 -7.14 19.54
C PHE A 165 -4.63 -8.43 19.70
N LEU A 166 -4.14 -9.53 19.12
CA LEU A 166 -4.82 -10.83 19.15
C LEU A 166 -4.83 -11.42 20.55
N GLU A 167 -3.72 -11.34 21.29
CA GLU A 167 -3.62 -11.79 22.68
C GLU A 167 -4.61 -11.04 23.57
N ALA A 168 -4.61 -9.70 23.54
CA ALA A 168 -5.54 -8.89 24.33
C ALA A 168 -7.01 -9.23 24.04
N LEU A 169 -7.37 -9.44 22.77
CA LEU A 169 -8.74 -9.79 22.39
C LEU A 169 -9.12 -11.23 22.78
N LEU A 170 -8.20 -12.19 22.69
CA LEU A 170 -8.46 -13.60 22.99
C LEU A 170 -8.48 -13.91 24.49
N ASP A 171 -7.62 -13.27 25.27
CA ASP A 171 -7.45 -13.55 26.70
C ASP A 171 -8.46 -12.78 27.55
N ASP A 172 -8.67 -11.49 27.26
CA ASP A 172 -9.52 -10.61 28.07
C ASP A 172 -10.91 -10.38 27.46
N GLY A 173 -11.10 -10.69 26.18
CA GLY A 173 -12.37 -10.52 25.45
C GLY A 173 -12.68 -9.06 25.09
N GLU A 174 -11.89 -8.11 25.56
CA GLU A 174 -11.91 -6.70 25.17
C GLU A 174 -10.53 -6.06 25.33
N ILE A 175 -10.22 -5.05 24.53
CA ILE A 175 -8.96 -4.30 24.64
C ILE A 175 -9.19 -3.06 25.52
N THR A 176 -8.45 -2.97 26.62
CA THR A 176 -8.47 -1.84 27.54
C THR A 176 -7.81 -0.59 26.95
N GLU A 177 -8.04 0.57 27.57
CA GLU A 177 -7.38 1.82 27.18
C GLU A 177 -5.86 1.77 27.34
N GLN A 178 -5.37 1.06 28.36
CA GLN A 178 -3.94 0.90 28.60
C GLN A 178 -3.31 0.01 27.53
N GLU A 179 -3.88 -1.17 27.26
CA GLU A 179 -3.39 -2.07 26.21
C GLU A 179 -3.40 -1.39 24.84
N ALA A 180 -4.49 -0.68 24.50
CA ALA A 180 -4.55 0.05 23.24
C ALA A 180 -3.46 1.13 23.13
N SER A 181 -3.13 1.80 24.24
CA SER A 181 -2.04 2.78 24.30
C SER A 181 -0.66 2.14 24.14
N GLU A 182 -0.44 0.98 24.78
CA GLU A 182 0.79 0.21 24.68
C GLU A 182 1.00 -0.33 23.26
N LEU A 183 -0.06 -0.89 22.65
CA LEU A 183 -0.06 -1.35 21.26
C LEU A 183 0.20 -0.21 20.28
N ALA A 184 -0.46 0.93 20.45
CA ALA A 184 -0.22 2.09 19.60
C ALA A 184 1.22 2.59 19.71
N ALA A 185 1.85 2.49 20.89
CA ALA A 185 3.22 2.92 21.15
C ALA A 185 4.30 1.95 20.67
N LEU A 186 3.94 0.76 20.14
CA LEU A 186 4.90 -0.19 19.61
C LEU A 186 5.75 0.44 18.48
N PRO A 187 7.07 0.12 18.41
CA PRO A 187 7.97 0.73 17.42
C PRO A 187 7.47 0.63 15.97
N GLY A 188 6.96 -0.54 15.56
CA GLY A 188 6.38 -0.73 14.22
C GLY A 188 5.23 0.22 13.92
N ASN A 189 4.29 0.37 14.85
CA ASN A 189 3.15 1.28 14.70
C ASN A 189 3.61 2.76 14.65
N GLN A 190 4.61 3.14 15.45
CA GLN A 190 5.16 4.49 15.42
C GLN A 190 5.88 4.80 14.11
N ALA A 191 6.65 3.85 13.57
CA ALA A 191 7.34 3.99 12.30
C ALA A 191 6.34 4.09 11.12
N MET A 192 5.28 3.27 11.12
CA MET A 192 4.19 3.38 10.15
C MET A 192 3.51 4.76 10.20
N LEU A 193 3.19 5.27 11.41
CA LEU A 193 2.60 6.60 11.58
C LEU A 193 3.55 7.71 11.13
N GLN A 194 4.85 7.57 11.36
CA GLN A 194 5.87 8.52 10.87
C GLN A 194 5.86 8.55 9.34
N HIS A 195 6.04 7.39 8.70
CA HIS A 195 6.06 7.28 7.24
C HIS A 195 4.79 7.89 6.63
N ARG A 196 3.62 7.62 7.22
CA ARG A 196 2.35 8.21 6.80
C ARG A 196 2.36 9.73 6.77
N ARG A 197 2.96 10.38 7.76
CA ARG A 197 3.06 11.85 7.82
C ARG A 197 3.99 12.40 6.75
N GLU A 198 5.00 11.61 6.36
CA GLU A 198 6.01 12.00 5.37
C GLU A 198 5.51 11.87 3.93
N LEU A 199 4.47 11.06 3.66
CA LEU A 199 3.91 10.85 2.30
C LEU A 199 3.34 12.12 1.66
N GLY A 200 2.91 13.11 2.43
CA GLY A 200 2.44 14.42 1.94
C GLY A 200 1.11 14.44 1.17
N TYR A 201 0.61 13.30 0.68
CA TYR A 201 -0.68 13.20 -0.04
C TYR A 201 -1.85 12.72 0.83
N VAL A 202 -1.58 12.26 2.05
CA VAL A 202 -2.62 11.85 3.00
C VAL A 202 -3.27 13.10 3.60
N PRO A 203 -4.59 13.31 3.47
CA PRO A 203 -5.24 14.51 4.00
C PRO A 203 -5.24 14.55 5.53
N GLU A 204 -5.20 15.76 6.08
CA GLU A 204 -5.39 16.02 7.51
C GLU A 204 -6.83 15.69 7.99
N PRO A 205 -7.05 15.35 9.27
CA PRO A 205 -6.03 15.19 10.31
C PRO A 205 -5.18 13.93 10.11
N LEU A 206 -3.88 13.99 10.41
CA LEU A 206 -3.00 12.82 10.45
C LEU A 206 -3.05 12.15 11.84
N PRO A 207 -3.20 10.81 11.93
CA PRO A 207 -3.30 10.13 13.21
C PRO A 207 -2.01 10.28 14.03
N ASP A 208 -2.18 10.57 15.31
CA ASP A 208 -1.13 10.45 16.34
C ASP A 208 -1.29 9.15 17.13
N THR A 209 -0.39 8.91 18.08
CA THR A 209 -0.41 7.70 18.92
C THR A 209 -1.72 7.56 19.71
N GLY A 210 -2.27 8.68 20.21
CA GLY A 210 -3.55 8.68 20.92
C GLY A 210 -4.73 8.35 20.01
N SER A 211 -4.70 8.86 18.79
CA SER A 211 -5.70 8.57 17.76
C SER A 211 -5.68 7.11 17.37
N LEU A 212 -4.49 6.53 17.16
CA LEU A 212 -4.32 5.10 16.89
C LEU A 212 -4.83 4.25 18.07
N ALA A 213 -4.47 4.58 19.31
CA ALA A 213 -4.96 3.88 20.51
C ALA A 213 -6.49 3.91 20.60
N ALA A 214 -7.12 5.05 20.30
CA ALA A 214 -8.57 5.16 20.29
C ALA A 214 -9.22 4.24 19.23
N MET A 215 -8.58 4.06 18.08
CA MET A 215 -9.06 3.18 17.00
C MET A 215 -8.82 1.70 17.32
N ILE A 216 -7.66 1.33 17.89
CA ILE A 216 -7.38 -0.03 18.40
C ILE A 216 -8.41 -0.44 19.44
N ARG A 217 -8.67 0.43 20.44
CA ARG A 217 -9.68 0.18 21.48
C ARG A 217 -11.08 0.01 20.89
N LEU A 218 -11.43 0.81 19.88
CA LEU A 218 -12.72 0.70 19.20
C LEU A 218 -12.86 -0.67 18.51
N ALA A 219 -11.81 -1.14 17.83
CA ALA A 219 -11.81 -2.45 17.19
C ALA A 219 -11.91 -3.62 18.18
N GLY A 220 -11.25 -3.51 19.33
CA GLY A 220 -11.27 -4.51 20.40
C GLY A 220 -12.42 -4.36 21.41
N SER A 221 -13.45 -3.57 21.13
CA SER A 221 -14.52 -3.26 22.09
C SER A 221 -15.63 -4.32 22.11
N THR A 222 -16.22 -4.53 23.28
CA THR A 222 -17.42 -5.36 23.46
C THR A 222 -18.74 -4.60 23.28
N ASP A 223 -18.68 -3.26 23.12
CA ASP A 223 -19.87 -2.46 22.85
C ASP A 223 -20.51 -2.87 21.51
N PRO A 224 -21.82 -3.13 21.48
CA PRO A 224 -22.47 -3.64 20.28
C PRO A 224 -22.41 -2.66 19.10
N LEU A 225 -22.32 -1.34 19.31
CA LEU A 225 -22.17 -0.40 18.20
C LEU A 225 -20.77 -0.43 17.61
N ASP A 226 -19.73 -0.55 18.45
CA ASP A 226 -18.34 -0.68 17.99
C ASP A 226 -18.18 -1.95 17.14
N GLN A 227 -18.79 -3.06 17.56
CA GLN A 227 -18.78 -4.32 16.82
C GLN A 227 -19.53 -4.23 15.48
N LEU A 228 -20.70 -3.58 15.45
CA LEU A 228 -21.42 -3.32 14.20
C LEU A 228 -20.61 -2.42 13.26
N TRP A 229 -19.94 -1.40 13.80
CA TRP A 229 -19.07 -0.53 13.00
C TRP A 229 -17.94 -1.34 12.37
N CYS A 230 -17.22 -2.15 13.14
CA CYS A 230 -16.16 -3.00 12.59
C CYS A 230 -16.70 -4.00 11.56
N TRP A 231 -17.91 -4.53 11.77
CA TRP A 231 -18.56 -5.39 10.79
C TRP A 231 -18.95 -4.71 9.48
N LEU A 232 -19.20 -3.41 9.44
CA LEU A 232 -19.67 -2.77 8.21
C LEU A 232 -18.60 -2.67 7.13
N ASN A 233 -17.32 -2.57 7.50
CA ASN A 233 -16.22 -2.39 6.54
C ASN A 233 -14.89 -2.83 7.19
N PRO A 234 -14.07 -3.69 6.55
CA PRO A 234 -12.77 -4.09 7.08
C PRO A 234 -11.82 -2.92 7.33
N GLN A 235 -12.00 -1.80 6.62
CA GLN A 235 -11.17 -0.61 6.80
C GLN A 235 -11.60 0.32 7.95
N ASN A 236 -12.63 -0.08 8.71
CA ASN A 236 -13.05 0.67 9.89
C ASN A 236 -12.02 0.54 11.01
N ALA A 237 -11.98 1.54 11.90
CA ALA A 237 -11.05 1.60 13.02
C ALA A 237 -9.57 1.51 12.60
N PHE A 238 -9.20 2.23 11.53
CA PHE A 238 -7.84 2.20 10.99
C PHE A 238 -7.39 0.80 10.57
N ASP A 239 -8.31 0.08 9.91
CA ASP A 239 -8.12 -1.27 9.39
C ASP A 239 -8.03 -2.38 10.48
N TYR A 240 -8.06 -2.04 11.77
CA TYR A 240 -8.15 -3.03 12.86
C TYR A 240 -9.49 -3.78 12.92
N ALA A 241 -10.55 -3.25 12.27
CA ALA A 241 -11.81 -3.97 12.13
C ALA A 241 -11.64 -5.31 11.39
N ASP A 242 -10.73 -5.38 10.42
CA ASP A 242 -10.43 -6.62 9.68
C ASP A 242 -9.80 -7.67 10.62
N LEU A 243 -8.88 -7.26 11.49
CA LEU A 243 -8.29 -8.14 12.51
C LEU A 243 -9.33 -8.65 13.52
N ALA A 244 -10.15 -7.74 14.04
CA ALA A 244 -11.19 -8.08 15.01
C ALA A 244 -12.22 -9.08 14.44
N TRP A 245 -12.43 -9.10 13.11
CA TRP A 245 -13.32 -10.09 12.49
C TRP A 245 -12.69 -11.40 12.07
N HIS A 246 -11.37 -11.41 11.89
CA HIS A 246 -10.63 -12.57 11.41
C HIS A 246 -9.57 -13.03 12.43
N VAL A 247 -9.92 -12.95 13.73
CA VAL A 247 -8.99 -13.21 14.85
C VAL A 247 -8.30 -14.57 14.72
N GLN A 248 -9.04 -15.62 14.37
CA GLN A 248 -8.47 -16.95 14.27
C GLN A 248 -7.56 -17.10 13.04
N GLU A 249 -7.96 -16.54 11.90
CA GLU A 249 -7.16 -16.58 10.68
C GLU A 249 -5.87 -15.77 10.83
N TYR A 250 -5.92 -14.61 11.48
CA TYR A 250 -4.72 -13.84 11.81
C TYR A 250 -3.83 -14.55 12.82
N ARG A 251 -4.41 -15.20 13.84
CA ARG A 251 -3.63 -16.04 14.77
C ARG A 251 -2.90 -17.16 14.04
N ASP A 252 -3.59 -17.87 13.15
CA ASP A 252 -3.00 -18.92 12.34
C ASP A 252 -1.92 -18.39 11.37
N LEU A 253 -2.11 -17.16 10.84
CA LEU A 253 -1.11 -16.47 10.05
C LEU A 253 0.15 -16.14 10.86
N VAL A 254 0.01 -15.59 12.07
CA VAL A 254 1.17 -15.23 12.91
C VAL A 254 1.93 -16.46 13.36
N LEU A 255 1.23 -17.53 13.76
CA LEU A 255 1.87 -18.82 14.08
C LEU A 255 2.69 -19.35 12.90
N GLN A 256 2.15 -19.28 11.68
CA GLN A 256 2.89 -19.71 10.49
C GLN A 256 4.13 -18.85 10.23
N LEU A 257 4.02 -17.52 10.41
CA LEU A 257 5.16 -16.61 10.26
C LEU A 257 6.25 -16.91 11.28
N ASP A 258 5.90 -17.21 12.53
CA ASP A 258 6.84 -17.56 13.59
C ASP A 258 7.55 -18.88 13.35
N GLU A 259 6.81 -19.93 13.03
CA GLU A 259 7.36 -21.25 12.75
C GLU A 259 8.31 -21.25 11.54
N ASN A 260 8.07 -20.36 10.57
CA ASN A 260 8.83 -20.27 9.32
C ASN A 260 9.72 -19.03 9.22
N ARG A 261 9.87 -18.28 10.32
CA ARG A 261 10.56 -16.98 10.39
C ARG A 261 11.93 -16.99 9.73
N ASN A 262 12.77 -17.97 10.08
CA ASN A 262 14.13 -18.08 9.57
C ASN A 262 14.17 -18.41 8.06
N GLY A 263 13.24 -19.23 7.57
CA GLY A 263 13.13 -19.54 6.16
C GLY A 263 12.72 -18.31 5.35
N LEU A 264 11.74 -17.56 5.87
CA LEU A 264 11.25 -16.33 5.26
C LEU A 264 12.34 -15.24 5.20
N THR A 265 12.95 -14.90 6.34
CA THR A 265 13.98 -13.85 6.39
C THR A 265 15.25 -14.28 5.65
N GLY A 266 15.65 -15.54 5.76
CA GLY A 266 16.77 -16.10 5.01
C GLY A 266 16.59 -15.99 3.50
N PHE A 267 15.37 -16.21 2.99
CA PHE A 267 15.07 -16.02 1.57
C PHE A 267 15.23 -14.56 1.13
N VAL A 268 14.67 -13.62 1.90
CA VAL A 268 14.76 -12.18 1.60
C VAL A 268 16.23 -11.74 1.56
N LEU A 269 17.01 -12.13 2.56
CA LEU A 269 18.43 -11.79 2.68
C LEU A 269 19.28 -12.41 1.57
N ASP A 270 19.05 -13.69 1.21
CA ASP A 270 19.74 -14.31 0.09
C ASP A 270 19.48 -13.54 -1.21
N ARG A 271 18.23 -13.13 -1.44
CA ARG A 271 17.87 -12.39 -2.64
C ARG A 271 18.56 -11.03 -2.70
N ILE A 272 18.48 -10.25 -1.63
CA ILE A 272 19.08 -8.92 -1.52
C ILE A 272 20.62 -8.99 -1.57
N GLY A 273 21.21 -9.97 -0.89
CA GLY A 273 22.66 -10.15 -0.78
C GLY A 273 23.38 -10.33 -2.11
N ARG A 274 22.69 -10.79 -3.16
CA ARG A 274 23.22 -10.90 -4.54
C ARG A 274 23.52 -9.56 -5.18
N PHE A 275 22.77 -8.53 -4.83
CA PHE A 275 22.88 -7.18 -5.37
C PHE A 275 23.69 -6.25 -4.46
N THR A 276 23.94 -6.69 -3.23
CA THR A 276 24.61 -5.90 -2.19
C THR A 276 26.13 -5.96 -2.35
N PRO A 277 26.85 -4.82 -2.41
CA PRO A 277 28.31 -4.78 -2.33
C PRO A 277 28.86 -5.54 -1.10
N PRO A 278 30.06 -6.14 -1.19
CA PRO A 278 30.58 -7.02 -0.14
C PRO A 278 31.00 -6.30 1.15
N ASP A 279 31.19 -4.97 1.10
CA ASP A 279 31.56 -4.12 2.24
C ASP A 279 30.36 -3.45 2.92
N VAL A 280 29.14 -3.70 2.44
CA VAL A 280 27.92 -3.11 2.99
C VAL A 280 27.19 -4.12 3.86
N SER A 281 27.01 -3.78 5.13
CA SER A 281 26.21 -4.52 6.10
C SER A 281 24.80 -3.96 6.21
N LEU A 282 23.87 -4.79 6.70
CA LEU A 282 22.50 -4.40 7.00
C LEU A 282 22.06 -5.07 8.29
N ASP A 283 21.50 -4.31 9.20
CA ASP A 283 20.74 -4.83 10.34
C ASP A 283 19.40 -4.11 10.35
N ALA A 284 18.34 -4.81 9.94
CA ALA A 284 17.03 -4.21 9.70
C ALA A 284 15.93 -5.00 10.40
N THR A 285 14.87 -4.28 10.77
CA THR A 285 13.59 -4.89 11.17
C THR A 285 12.58 -4.71 10.05
N PHE A 286 11.81 -5.75 9.79
CA PHE A 286 10.61 -5.73 8.95
C PHE A 286 9.39 -5.95 9.84
N ALA A 287 8.59 -4.92 10.03
CA ALA A 287 7.41 -4.96 10.89
C ALA A 287 6.15 -5.29 10.09
N LEU A 288 5.32 -6.18 10.64
CA LEU A 288 3.95 -6.40 10.20
C LEU A 288 3.02 -5.63 11.13
N THR A 289 2.38 -4.62 10.57
CA THR A 289 1.49 -3.69 11.30
C THR A 289 0.09 -3.74 10.70
N VAL A 290 -0.79 -2.85 11.19
CA VAL A 290 -2.12 -2.62 10.63
C VAL A 290 -2.28 -1.14 10.36
N GLY A 291 -2.78 -0.77 9.19
CA GLY A 291 -2.98 0.65 8.93
C GLY A 291 -3.64 0.99 7.61
N TRP A 292 -4.51 2.00 7.68
CA TRP A 292 -5.25 2.45 6.52
C TRP A 292 -4.38 3.21 5.49
N ALA A 293 -4.67 3.01 4.20
CA ALA A 293 -4.14 3.72 3.01
C ALA A 293 -2.65 3.57 2.68
N ILE A 294 -1.89 2.82 3.45
CA ILE A 294 -0.48 2.52 3.15
C ILE A 294 -0.36 1.01 3.13
N ARG A 295 0.34 0.47 2.12
CA ARG A 295 0.58 -0.96 2.03
C ARG A 295 1.97 -1.29 2.57
N GLY A 296 3.01 -1.02 1.80
CA GLY A 296 4.41 -1.07 2.22
C GLY A 296 4.88 0.30 2.70
N TRP A 297 5.85 0.31 3.60
CA TRP A 297 6.46 1.53 4.12
C TRP A 297 7.90 1.29 4.58
N VAL A 298 8.68 2.36 4.65
CA VAL A 298 10.09 2.33 5.05
C VAL A 298 10.47 3.59 5.82
N THR A 299 11.25 3.42 6.88
CA THR A 299 11.87 4.46 7.72
C THR A 299 13.36 4.13 7.90
N PRO A 300 14.16 4.98 8.57
CA PRO A 300 15.58 4.69 8.79
C PRO A 300 15.83 3.49 9.69
N GLU A 301 14.91 3.20 10.60
CA GLU A 301 15.07 2.12 11.57
C GLU A 301 14.51 0.79 11.05
N MET A 302 13.44 0.84 10.25
CA MET A 302 12.73 -0.36 9.84
C MET A 302 11.96 -0.19 8.53
N ALA A 303 11.64 -1.31 7.92
CA ALA A 303 10.65 -1.42 6.86
C ALA A 303 9.40 -2.11 7.40
N GLY A 304 8.29 -2.06 6.67
CA GLY A 304 7.13 -2.82 7.06
C GLY A 304 6.03 -2.90 6.02
N LEU A 305 4.99 -3.61 6.41
CA LEU A 305 3.80 -3.89 5.61
C LEU A 305 2.58 -3.90 6.54
N ASN A 306 1.50 -3.27 6.11
CA ASN A 306 0.21 -3.41 6.75
C ASN A 306 -0.45 -4.73 6.30
N ILE A 307 -0.52 -5.69 7.21
CA ILE A 307 -0.80 -7.10 6.88
C ILE A 307 -2.19 -7.31 6.32
N GLU A 308 -3.17 -6.49 6.71
CA GLU A 308 -4.57 -6.67 6.31
C GLU A 308 -4.81 -6.46 4.83
N GLN A 309 -3.93 -5.70 4.18
CA GLN A 309 -3.97 -5.45 2.75
C GLN A 309 -3.67 -6.72 1.95
N VAL A 310 -2.96 -7.68 2.55
CA VAL A 310 -2.39 -8.84 1.84
C VAL A 310 -2.78 -10.19 2.45
N LYS A 311 -3.06 -10.23 3.77
CA LYS A 311 -3.37 -11.45 4.54
C LYS A 311 -2.35 -12.56 4.26
N ASP A 312 -2.80 -13.73 3.82
CA ASP A 312 -1.97 -14.89 3.48
C ASP A 312 -1.62 -14.98 1.98
N ASP A 313 -1.70 -13.87 1.23
CA ASP A 313 -1.05 -13.78 -0.08
C ASP A 313 0.49 -13.73 0.12
N TRP A 314 1.07 -14.91 0.36
CA TRP A 314 2.50 -15.06 0.60
C TRP A 314 3.36 -14.57 -0.56
N ARG A 315 2.83 -14.62 -1.79
CA ARG A 315 3.56 -14.12 -2.96
C ARG A 315 3.69 -12.60 -2.88
N PHE A 316 2.60 -11.92 -2.54
CA PHE A 316 2.63 -10.48 -2.34
C PHE A 316 3.47 -10.10 -1.14
N LEU A 317 3.23 -10.71 0.03
CA LEU A 317 3.96 -10.46 1.27
C LEU A 317 5.47 -10.62 1.08
N LEU A 318 5.93 -11.73 0.50
CA LEU A 318 7.35 -11.96 0.25
C LEU A 318 7.91 -10.95 -0.76
N GLY A 319 7.15 -10.59 -1.78
CA GLY A 319 7.52 -9.56 -2.75
C GLY A 319 7.78 -8.21 -2.08
N THR A 320 6.88 -7.77 -1.19
CA THR A 320 7.03 -6.51 -0.45
C THR A 320 8.15 -6.58 0.57
N MET A 321 8.31 -7.72 1.28
CA MET A 321 9.47 -7.89 2.17
C MET A 321 10.80 -7.69 1.45
N ILE A 322 10.94 -8.22 0.23
CA ILE A 322 12.14 -8.03 -0.58
C ILE A 322 12.31 -6.56 -0.99
N GLU A 323 11.23 -5.93 -1.44
CA GLU A 323 11.23 -4.54 -1.91
C GLU A 323 11.62 -3.55 -0.81
N GLU A 324 10.88 -3.52 0.28
CA GLU A 324 11.07 -2.52 1.33
C GLU A 324 12.36 -2.77 2.14
N THR A 325 12.76 -4.04 2.32
CA THR A 325 14.08 -4.34 2.91
C THR A 325 15.20 -3.87 1.97
N TYR A 326 15.02 -3.95 0.65
CA TYR A 326 15.98 -3.40 -0.29
C TYR A 326 16.00 -1.87 -0.27
N HIS A 327 14.85 -1.21 -0.12
CA HIS A 327 14.79 0.23 0.10
C HIS A 327 15.54 0.64 1.37
N ARG A 328 15.41 -0.12 2.46
CA ARG A 328 16.21 0.11 3.66
C ARG A 328 17.71 0.00 3.39
N LEU A 329 18.13 -0.98 2.61
CA LEU A 329 19.53 -1.10 2.16
C LEU A 329 19.94 0.09 1.26
N GLN A 330 19.05 0.60 0.42
CA GLN A 330 19.34 1.73 -0.45
C GLN A 330 19.64 3.01 0.33
N LEU A 331 19.09 3.19 1.54
CA LEU A 331 19.46 4.28 2.45
C LEU A 331 20.93 4.20 2.91
N GLU A 332 21.53 3.00 2.93
CA GLU A 332 22.96 2.80 3.19
C GLU A 332 23.81 2.90 1.91
N LEU A 333 23.26 2.52 0.76
CA LEU A 333 23.98 2.49 -0.51
C LEU A 333 24.07 3.85 -1.17
N ILE A 334 22.93 4.53 -1.34
CA ILE A 334 22.84 5.75 -2.13
C ILE A 334 23.45 6.88 -1.29
N PRO A 335 24.51 7.55 -1.79
CA PRO A 335 25.16 8.59 -1.02
C PRO A 335 24.18 9.74 -0.79
N SER A 336 24.04 10.15 0.47
CA SER A 336 23.46 11.44 0.77
C SER A 336 24.24 12.53 0.04
N PRO A 337 23.57 13.54 -0.52
CA PRO A 337 24.23 14.72 -1.08
C PRO A 337 25.15 15.46 -0.10
N GLU A 338 25.03 15.22 1.21
CA GLU A 338 25.88 15.79 2.27
C GLU A 338 26.88 14.77 2.85
N GLY A 339 26.93 13.53 2.33
CA GLY A 339 27.76 12.46 2.87
C GLY A 339 27.35 11.99 4.28
N ARG A 340 26.12 12.32 4.71
CA ARG A 340 25.54 11.91 5.99
C ARG A 340 24.71 10.65 5.82
N SER A 341 24.54 9.88 6.90
CA SER A 341 23.48 8.88 6.96
C SER A 341 22.14 9.61 6.82
N VAL A 342 21.27 9.12 5.94
CA VAL A 342 19.95 9.70 5.70
C VAL A 342 18.92 8.95 6.52
N SER A 343 17.96 9.70 7.07
CA SER A 343 16.81 9.12 7.75
C SER A 343 15.87 8.45 6.75
N ASP A 344 15.68 9.03 5.57
CA ASP A 344 14.60 8.65 4.68
C ASP A 344 14.94 9.01 3.23
N PHE A 345 14.03 8.68 2.31
CA PHE A 345 14.17 9.02 0.89
C PHE A 345 14.19 10.53 0.65
N SER A 346 13.53 11.34 1.49
CA SER A 346 13.60 12.79 1.37
C SER A 346 15.04 13.29 1.58
N GLY A 347 15.77 12.66 2.50
CA GLY A 347 17.20 12.90 2.70
C GLY A 347 18.08 12.46 1.52
N LEU A 348 17.69 11.41 0.79
CA LEU A 348 18.41 10.97 -0.41
C LEU A 348 18.28 11.98 -1.56
N VAL A 349 17.11 12.63 -1.69
CA VAL A 349 16.83 13.56 -2.79
C VAL A 349 17.20 15.02 -2.47
N ALA A 350 17.50 15.34 -1.21
CA ALA A 350 17.86 16.67 -0.74
C ALA A 350 19.26 17.12 -1.22
N VAL A 351 19.39 17.42 -2.51
CA VAL A 351 20.59 17.97 -3.14
C VAL A 351 20.50 19.48 -3.27
N ALA A 352 21.64 20.16 -3.17
CA ALA A 352 21.76 21.61 -3.40
C ALA A 352 22.85 21.88 -4.44
N THR A 353 22.52 21.75 -5.72
CA THR A 353 23.44 22.02 -6.84
C THR A 353 23.62 23.52 -7.11
N GLY A 354 22.89 24.38 -6.39
CA GLY A 354 22.79 25.82 -6.69
C GLY A 354 21.93 26.13 -7.92
N ALA A 355 21.23 25.14 -8.47
CA ALA A 355 20.35 25.28 -9.62
C ALA A 355 19.07 24.45 -9.41
N PRO A 356 17.98 25.04 -8.86
CA PRO A 356 16.80 24.30 -8.39
C PRO A 356 16.19 23.30 -9.38
N ARG A 357 16.20 23.61 -10.68
CA ARG A 357 15.75 22.69 -11.73
C ARG A 357 16.55 21.38 -11.82
N TYR A 358 17.84 21.42 -11.49
CA TYR A 358 18.73 20.26 -11.44
C TYR A 358 18.61 19.52 -10.11
N ASP A 359 18.22 20.22 -9.03
CA ASP A 359 17.86 19.56 -7.77
C ASP A 359 16.62 18.66 -7.98
N ARG A 360 15.59 19.20 -8.65
CA ARG A 360 14.40 18.43 -9.04
C ARG A 360 14.68 17.32 -10.05
N PHE A 361 15.64 17.53 -10.97
CA PHE A 361 16.07 16.46 -11.88
C PHE A 361 16.82 15.34 -11.15
N TYR A 362 17.63 15.66 -10.15
CA TYR A 362 18.26 14.64 -9.31
C TYR A 362 17.24 13.82 -8.52
N GLU A 363 16.21 14.47 -7.99
CA GLU A 363 15.11 13.82 -7.26
C GLU A 363 14.37 12.78 -8.12
N ILE A 364 13.90 13.15 -9.32
CA ILE A 364 13.20 12.21 -10.21
C ILE A 364 14.09 11.03 -10.63
N LEU A 365 15.39 11.26 -10.85
CA LEU A 365 16.34 10.19 -11.14
C LEU A 365 16.55 9.27 -9.93
N THR A 366 16.60 9.83 -8.72
CA THR A 366 16.75 9.06 -7.48
C THR A 366 15.59 8.10 -7.30
N TYR A 367 14.34 8.57 -7.42
CA TYR A 367 13.17 7.70 -7.34
C TYR A 367 13.14 6.67 -8.46
N THR A 368 13.44 7.07 -9.71
CA THR A 368 13.52 6.14 -10.85
C THR A 368 14.49 4.99 -10.55
N VAL A 369 15.68 5.30 -10.04
CA VAL A 369 16.69 4.28 -9.70
C VAL A 369 16.28 3.44 -8.50
N ALA A 370 15.77 4.06 -7.43
CA ALA A 370 15.38 3.38 -6.20
C ALA A 370 14.27 2.35 -6.45
N GLU A 371 13.16 2.79 -7.02
CA GLU A 371 11.96 1.98 -7.28
C GLU A 371 12.23 0.89 -8.32
N GLY A 372 12.92 1.25 -9.41
CA GLY A 372 13.26 0.32 -10.48
C GLY A 372 14.23 -0.78 -10.04
N ALA A 373 15.28 -0.42 -9.29
CA ALA A 373 16.22 -1.40 -8.75
C ALA A 373 15.55 -2.31 -7.73
N ALA A 374 14.72 -1.77 -6.83
CA ALA A 374 13.96 -2.58 -5.88
C ALA A 374 13.06 -3.60 -6.58
N ASN A 375 12.37 -3.18 -7.66
CA ASN A 375 11.56 -4.07 -8.48
C ASN A 375 12.39 -5.14 -9.22
N GLN A 376 13.63 -4.84 -9.65
CA GLN A 376 14.53 -5.88 -10.17
C GLN A 376 14.92 -6.89 -9.08
N VAL A 377 15.18 -6.42 -7.85
CA VAL A 377 15.47 -7.30 -6.71
C VAL A 377 14.26 -8.17 -6.38
N ARG A 378 13.03 -7.67 -6.43
CA ARG A 378 11.80 -8.50 -6.33
C ARG A 378 11.76 -9.62 -7.37
N GLY A 379 12.31 -9.39 -8.55
CA GLY A 379 12.39 -10.37 -9.63
C GLY A 379 11.01 -10.86 -10.04
N ARG A 380 10.75 -12.17 -9.89
CA ARG A 380 9.45 -12.75 -10.27
C ARG A 380 8.26 -12.23 -9.47
N PHE A 381 8.49 -11.57 -8.34
CA PHE A 381 7.44 -10.98 -7.50
C PHE A 381 7.12 -9.52 -7.87
N ALA A 382 7.85 -8.95 -8.82
CA ALA A 382 7.59 -7.61 -9.34
C ALA A 382 6.30 -7.57 -10.18
N ALA A 383 5.79 -6.36 -10.41
CA ALA A 383 4.64 -6.15 -11.28
C ALA A 383 4.94 -6.62 -12.72
N ALA A 384 3.98 -7.34 -13.32
CA ALA A 384 4.18 -7.98 -14.62
C ALA A 384 4.25 -6.99 -15.80
N ASP A 385 3.82 -5.73 -15.60
CA ASP A 385 3.73 -4.71 -16.63
C ASP A 385 4.90 -3.71 -16.64
N LEU A 386 5.91 -3.88 -15.79
CA LEU A 386 7.05 -2.96 -15.68
C LEU A 386 7.81 -2.79 -17.00
N SER A 387 8.06 -3.87 -17.73
CA SER A 387 8.73 -3.81 -19.03
C SER A 387 7.92 -2.98 -20.04
N ALA A 388 6.59 -3.13 -20.06
CA ALA A 388 5.72 -2.35 -20.95
C ALA A 388 5.67 -0.85 -20.56
N LYS A 389 5.95 -0.52 -19.30
CA LYS A 389 5.98 0.84 -18.76
C LYS A 389 7.30 1.58 -19.04
N ALA A 390 8.39 0.87 -19.36
CA ALA A 390 9.71 1.46 -19.51
C ALA A 390 9.77 2.60 -20.56
N ALA A 391 9.12 2.40 -21.71
CA ALA A 391 9.04 3.42 -22.77
C ALA A 391 8.31 4.69 -22.29
N GLY A 392 7.18 4.53 -21.59
CA GLY A 392 6.46 5.65 -20.99
C GLY A 392 7.29 6.39 -19.93
N GLY A 393 8.14 5.67 -19.18
CA GLY A 393 9.07 6.28 -18.23
C GLY A 393 10.13 7.13 -18.91
N ALA A 394 10.69 6.65 -20.03
CA ALA A 394 11.64 7.42 -20.83
C ALA A 394 11.01 8.70 -21.42
N GLU A 395 9.78 8.61 -21.93
CA GLU A 395 9.02 9.77 -22.43
C GLU A 395 8.72 10.79 -21.32
N LEU A 396 8.35 10.32 -20.13
CA LEU A 396 8.12 11.18 -18.97
C LEU A 396 9.41 11.90 -18.56
N LEU A 397 10.54 11.20 -18.54
CA LEU A 397 11.83 11.82 -18.20
C LEU A 397 12.27 12.85 -19.26
N ASP A 398 11.95 12.63 -20.53
CA ASP A 398 12.18 13.62 -21.61
C ASP A 398 11.33 14.88 -21.41
N ARG A 399 10.03 14.72 -21.11
CA ARG A 399 9.13 15.83 -20.73
C ARG A 399 9.67 16.59 -19.53
N PHE A 400 10.12 15.88 -18.49
CA PHE A 400 10.72 16.50 -17.31
C PHE A 400 11.94 17.35 -17.67
N VAL A 401 12.84 16.82 -18.49
CA VAL A 401 14.02 17.58 -18.94
C VAL A 401 13.61 18.80 -19.78
N HIS A 402 12.65 18.64 -20.69
CA HIS A 402 12.17 19.75 -21.51
C HIS A 402 11.52 20.86 -20.66
N ASP A 403 10.54 20.51 -19.84
CA ASP A 403 9.68 21.47 -19.14
C ASP A 403 10.39 22.04 -17.89
N VAL A 404 11.02 21.19 -17.07
CA VAL A 404 11.64 21.61 -15.81
C VAL A 404 13.07 22.08 -16.02
N VAL A 405 13.92 21.30 -16.71
CA VAL A 405 15.35 21.60 -16.82
C VAL A 405 15.65 22.66 -17.88
N LEU A 406 15.10 22.51 -19.09
CA LEU A 406 15.39 23.43 -20.20
C LEU A 406 14.54 24.69 -20.13
N ALA A 407 13.21 24.56 -19.95
CA ALA A 407 12.31 25.70 -19.88
C ALA A 407 12.25 26.36 -18.49
N GLY A 408 12.67 25.67 -17.41
CA GLY A 408 12.73 26.24 -16.06
C GLY A 408 11.37 26.29 -15.34
N ALA A 409 10.37 25.53 -15.81
CA ALA A 409 9.05 25.44 -15.19
C ALA A 409 9.08 24.51 -13.97
N ILE A 410 9.64 25.00 -12.85
CA ILE A 410 9.86 24.19 -11.63
C ILE A 410 8.55 23.63 -11.07
N ASP A 411 7.45 24.37 -11.16
CA ASP A 411 6.14 23.97 -10.64
C ASP A 411 5.56 22.73 -11.35
N GLU A 412 6.08 22.38 -12.54
CA GLU A 412 5.70 21.15 -13.27
C GLU A 412 6.38 19.88 -12.72
N ALA A 413 7.37 20.03 -11.83
CA ALA A 413 8.10 18.88 -11.31
C ALA A 413 7.22 17.94 -10.48
N ASP A 414 6.39 18.47 -9.57
CA ASP A 414 5.52 17.66 -8.71
C ASP A 414 4.45 16.87 -9.51
N PRO A 415 3.70 17.46 -10.46
CA PRO A 415 2.79 16.71 -11.31
C PRO A 415 3.47 15.56 -12.06
N LEU A 416 4.67 15.80 -12.62
CA LEU A 416 5.42 14.78 -13.35
C LEU A 416 5.96 13.67 -12.45
N LEU A 417 6.47 14.01 -11.27
CA LEU A 417 6.86 13.02 -10.26
C LEU A 417 5.67 12.17 -9.84
N ASN A 418 4.53 12.78 -9.55
CA ASN A 418 3.30 12.07 -9.18
C ASN A 418 2.81 11.17 -10.31
N GLU A 419 2.84 11.64 -11.56
CA GLU A 419 2.53 10.83 -12.75
C GLU A 419 3.47 9.61 -12.84
N GLY A 420 4.76 9.82 -12.57
CA GLY A 420 5.80 8.80 -12.65
C GLY A 420 5.77 7.74 -11.56
N LEU A 421 5.32 8.10 -10.36
CA LEU A 421 5.40 7.24 -9.17
C LEU A 421 4.08 6.60 -8.76
N LYS A 422 2.94 7.16 -9.17
CA LYS A 422 1.62 6.66 -8.75
C LYS A 422 1.37 5.22 -9.26
N GLY A 423 1.14 4.29 -8.32
CA GLY A 423 0.66 2.94 -8.60
C GLY A 423 1.63 2.09 -9.43
N ASN A 424 2.91 2.05 -9.07
CA ASN A 424 3.99 1.46 -9.88
C ASN A 424 4.06 2.12 -11.27
N GLY A 425 4.14 3.45 -11.29
CA GLY A 425 4.03 4.27 -12.49
C GLY A 425 5.17 4.07 -13.51
N PRO A 426 5.18 4.84 -14.60
CA PRO A 426 6.13 4.65 -15.70
C PRO A 426 7.62 4.76 -15.30
N LEU A 427 7.96 5.53 -14.26
CA LEU A 427 9.35 5.62 -13.79
C LEU A 427 9.86 4.31 -13.17
N TYR A 428 8.97 3.51 -12.56
CA TYR A 428 9.32 2.18 -12.03
C TYR A 428 9.78 1.28 -13.18
N GLY A 429 9.05 1.30 -14.30
CA GLY A 429 9.37 0.54 -15.50
C GLY A 429 10.71 0.94 -16.10
N LEU A 430 10.98 2.24 -16.23
CA LEU A 430 12.26 2.73 -16.75
C LEU A 430 13.43 2.32 -15.85
N GLY A 431 13.31 2.53 -14.54
CA GLY A 431 14.34 2.14 -13.60
C GLY A 431 14.58 0.63 -13.59
N TRP A 432 13.52 -0.16 -13.69
CA TRP A 432 13.58 -1.62 -13.77
C TRP A 432 14.36 -2.06 -15.02
N GLU A 433 14.08 -1.46 -16.18
CA GLU A 433 14.79 -1.76 -17.44
C GLU A 433 16.28 -1.40 -17.34
N LEU A 434 16.61 -0.19 -16.84
CA LEU A 434 17.99 0.26 -16.65
C LEU A 434 18.76 -0.68 -15.71
N ALA A 435 18.14 -1.09 -14.61
CA ALA A 435 18.70 -2.03 -13.66
C ALA A 435 18.92 -3.42 -14.30
N GLY A 436 17.97 -3.89 -15.11
CA GLY A 436 18.07 -5.14 -15.87
C GLY A 436 19.28 -5.15 -16.80
N LEU A 437 19.47 -4.08 -17.59
CA LEU A 437 20.62 -3.91 -18.48
C LEU A 437 21.96 -3.94 -17.73
N VAL A 438 22.04 -3.27 -16.58
CA VAL A 438 23.23 -3.30 -15.71
C VAL A 438 23.50 -4.71 -15.21
N ILE A 439 22.48 -5.42 -14.73
CA ILE A 439 22.63 -6.79 -14.22
C ILE A 439 23.10 -7.73 -15.33
N GLU A 440 22.56 -7.62 -16.53
CA GLU A 440 22.93 -8.47 -17.67
C GLU A 440 24.37 -8.22 -18.11
N ALA A 441 24.79 -6.95 -18.21
CA ALA A 441 26.11 -6.59 -18.71
C ALA A 441 27.23 -6.77 -17.66
N ASP A 442 26.98 -6.35 -16.42
CA ASP A 442 28.01 -6.19 -15.39
C ASP A 442 27.81 -7.12 -14.17
N GLY A 443 26.70 -7.85 -14.14
CA GLY A 443 26.32 -8.78 -13.08
C GLY A 443 25.52 -8.13 -11.94
N PRO A 444 24.83 -8.93 -11.10
CA PRO A 444 23.93 -8.43 -10.06
C PRO A 444 24.55 -7.42 -9.09
N ARG A 445 25.80 -7.64 -8.66
CA ARG A 445 26.50 -6.74 -7.71
C ARG A 445 26.77 -5.36 -8.29
N ALA A 446 26.92 -5.24 -9.61
CA ALA A 446 27.18 -3.94 -10.25
C ALA A 446 26.04 -2.95 -10.03
N MET A 447 24.80 -3.44 -9.85
CA MET A 447 23.64 -2.61 -9.54
C MET A 447 23.85 -1.83 -8.24
N GLY A 448 24.18 -2.50 -7.13
CA GLY A 448 24.46 -1.85 -5.85
C GLY A 448 25.70 -0.95 -5.89
N GLU A 449 26.77 -1.37 -6.59
CA GLU A 449 27.98 -0.56 -6.77
C GLU A 449 27.73 0.74 -7.56
N LEU A 450 26.79 0.72 -8.51
CA LEU A 450 26.38 1.92 -9.25
C LEU A 450 25.46 2.81 -8.40
N GLN A 451 24.58 2.24 -7.58
CA GLN A 451 23.77 3.01 -6.62
C GLN A 451 24.67 3.79 -5.64
N ARG A 452 25.79 3.21 -5.19
CA ARG A 452 26.82 3.91 -4.37
C ARG A 452 27.48 5.09 -5.07
N LYS A 453 27.53 5.09 -6.40
CA LYS A 453 28.05 6.21 -7.20
C LYS A 453 26.98 7.28 -7.46
N GLY A 454 25.75 7.04 -7.01
CA GLY A 454 24.61 7.94 -7.15
C GLY A 454 23.76 7.67 -8.40
N PRO A 455 22.53 8.22 -8.43
CA PRO A 455 21.54 7.93 -9.47
C PRO A 455 21.99 8.35 -10.88
N VAL A 456 22.78 9.43 -11.00
CA VAL A 456 23.32 9.89 -12.29
C VAL A 456 24.26 8.85 -12.90
N ALA A 457 25.17 8.28 -12.10
CA ALA A 457 26.11 7.27 -12.56
C ALA A 457 25.38 5.99 -12.99
N PHE A 458 24.36 5.60 -12.24
CA PHE A 458 23.50 4.46 -12.54
C PHE A 458 22.80 4.61 -13.89
N VAL A 459 22.06 5.71 -14.06
CA VAL A 459 21.27 5.97 -15.28
C VAL A 459 22.17 6.10 -16.50
N LYS A 460 23.31 6.80 -16.39
CA LYS A 460 24.29 6.90 -17.49
C LYS A 460 24.86 5.54 -17.88
N ARG A 461 25.09 4.63 -16.93
CA ARG A 461 25.59 3.28 -17.24
C ARG A 461 24.54 2.45 -17.97
N GLY A 462 23.31 2.42 -17.47
CA GLY A 462 22.20 1.70 -18.11
C GLY A 462 21.93 2.18 -19.54
N ASP A 463 21.81 3.50 -19.75
CA ASP A 463 21.62 4.07 -21.09
C ASP A 463 22.85 3.87 -21.99
N GLY A 464 24.07 3.87 -21.42
CA GLY A 464 25.28 3.55 -22.16
C GLY A 464 25.28 2.12 -22.71
N ILE A 465 24.75 1.15 -21.95
CA ILE A 465 24.61 -0.24 -22.39
C ILE A 465 23.58 -0.34 -23.52
N SER A 466 22.41 0.29 -23.36
CA SER A 466 21.35 0.26 -24.38
C SER A 466 21.79 0.90 -25.69
N ARG A 467 22.56 2.00 -25.64
CA ARG A 467 23.19 2.63 -26.82
C ARG A 467 24.15 1.70 -27.55
N LEU A 468 24.98 0.95 -26.82
CA LEU A 468 25.90 -0.01 -27.42
C LEU A 468 25.16 -1.16 -28.13
N ALA A 469 23.96 -1.50 -27.64
CA ALA A 469 23.05 -2.44 -28.30
C ALA A 469 22.31 -1.83 -29.51
N GLY A 470 22.38 -0.51 -29.72
CA GLY A 470 21.69 0.19 -30.80
C GLY A 470 20.25 0.61 -30.47
N GLU A 471 19.84 0.50 -29.21
CA GLU A 471 18.49 0.77 -28.73
C GLU A 471 18.54 1.78 -27.57
N PRO A 472 18.87 3.06 -27.82
CA PRO A 472 18.96 4.05 -26.76
C PRO A 472 17.63 4.19 -26.02
N LEU A 473 17.67 4.10 -24.69
CA LEU A 473 16.48 4.30 -23.85
C LEU A 473 16.19 5.78 -23.65
N LEU A 474 17.24 6.61 -23.52
CA LEU A 474 17.10 8.03 -23.23
C LEU A 474 17.35 8.89 -24.46
N SER A 475 16.69 10.03 -24.52
CA SER A 475 16.93 11.02 -25.56
C SER A 475 18.31 11.70 -25.40
N PRO A 476 18.84 12.30 -26.48
CA PRO A 476 20.05 13.13 -26.37
C PRO A 476 19.90 14.29 -25.39
N ALA A 477 18.70 14.85 -25.23
CA ALA A 477 18.43 15.95 -24.30
C ALA A 477 18.59 15.48 -22.84
N VAL A 478 18.02 14.33 -22.49
CA VAL A 478 18.18 13.72 -21.17
C VAL A 478 19.66 13.41 -20.88
N THR A 479 20.39 12.90 -21.87
CA THR A 479 21.82 12.61 -21.73
C THR A 479 22.64 13.88 -21.44
N ALA A 480 22.38 14.98 -22.16
CA ALA A 480 23.06 16.25 -21.94
C ALA A 480 22.71 16.86 -20.57
N ALA A 481 21.47 16.69 -20.10
CA ALA A 481 21.06 17.10 -18.76
C ALA A 481 21.79 16.30 -17.67
N LEU A 482 21.98 14.98 -17.86
CA LEU A 482 22.75 14.13 -16.95
C LEU A 482 24.22 14.57 -16.85
N ASP A 483 24.85 14.92 -17.97
CA ASP A 483 26.23 15.43 -18.00
C ASP A 483 26.37 16.77 -17.25
N THR A 484 25.39 17.65 -17.42
CA THR A 484 25.35 18.93 -16.71
C THR A 484 25.16 18.71 -15.21
N LEU A 485 24.20 17.86 -14.82
CA LEU A 485 23.96 17.51 -13.43
C LEU A 485 25.21 16.89 -12.78
N GLN A 486 25.89 15.98 -13.46
CA GLN A 486 27.14 15.38 -12.97
C GLN A 486 28.22 16.45 -12.73
N THR A 487 28.37 17.41 -13.64
CA THR A 487 29.32 18.52 -13.51
C THR A 487 29.00 19.38 -12.29
N LEU A 488 27.72 19.68 -12.07
CA LEU A 488 27.27 20.44 -10.90
C LEU A 488 27.56 19.68 -9.60
N LEU A 489 27.29 18.39 -9.55
CA LEU A 489 27.57 17.54 -8.39
C LEU A 489 29.06 17.46 -8.05
N LEU A 490 29.94 17.39 -9.05
CA LEU A 490 31.40 17.35 -8.86
C LEU A 490 32.01 18.71 -8.47
N SER A 491 31.27 19.81 -8.63
CA SER A 491 31.73 21.15 -8.27
C SER A 491 31.46 21.53 -6.81
N ARG A 492 30.73 20.69 -6.08
CA ARG A 492 30.48 20.79 -4.65
C ARG A 492 31.63 20.15 -3.88
#